data_AF-A0A0R2UY79-F1
#
_entry.id   AF-A0A0R2UY79-F1
#
_cell.length_a   1.000
_cell.length_b   1.000
_cell.length_c   1.000
_cell.angle_alpha   90.00
_cell.angle_beta   90.00
_cell.angle_gamma   90.00
#
_symmetry.space_group_name_H-M   'P 1'
#
loop_
_entity.id
_entity.type
_entity.pdbx_description
1 polymer ?
#
loop_
_entity_poly.entity_id
_entity_poly.type
_entity_poly.pdbx_seq_one_letter_code
_entity_poly.pdbx_strand_id
1 'polypeptide(L)'
;MKIKIELLTDLLKRERTQKEKICLSASIGWIIFIGFLTWLNALNDIALIKQFKWDEWFWFGIVPATMPYFFYFIWKKKDIDKDQQPN
;
A
#
# COMPACT_ATOMS: atom_id res chain seq x y z
N MET A 1 -3.15 -17.48 16.58
CA MET A 1 -3.77 -16.90 15.37
C MET A 1 -4.83 -15.84 15.72
N LYS A 2 -5.70 -16.10 16.70
CA LYS A 2 -6.76 -15.20 17.20
C LYS A 2 -6.29 -13.76 17.50
N ILE A 3 -5.16 -13.61 18.20
CA ILE A 3 -4.54 -12.31 18.54
C ILE A 3 -4.21 -11.47 17.30
N LYS A 4 -3.75 -12.10 16.20
CA LYS A 4 -3.42 -11.38 14.96
C LYS A 4 -4.66 -10.83 14.25
N ILE A 5 -5.79 -11.53 14.36
CA ILE A 5 -7.06 -11.14 13.74
C ILE A 5 -7.71 -9.99 14.52
N GLU A 6 -7.66 -10.04 15.85
CA GLU A 6 -8.14 -8.94 16.71
C GLU A 6 -7.34 -7.65 16.44
N LEU A 7 -6.01 -7.74 16.37
CA LEU A 7 -5.15 -6.59 16.02
C LEU A 7 -5.47 -6.03 14.62
N LEU A 8 -5.72 -6.89 13.63
CA LEU A 8 -6.14 -6.44 12.29
C LEU A 8 -7.49 -5.72 12.33
N THR A 9 -8.41 -6.21 13.17
CA THR A 9 -9.76 -5.65 13.31
C THR A 9 -9.71 -4.29 14.00
N ASP A 10 -8.87 -4.13 15.03
CA ASP A 10 -8.64 -2.85 15.70
C ASP A 10 -7.96 -1.82 14.79
N LEU A 11 -7.01 -2.26 13.95
CA LEU A 11 -6.38 -1.40 12.94
C LEU A 11 -7.38 -0.93 11.87
N LEU A 12 -8.37 -1.77 11.52
CA LEU A 12 -9.45 -1.43 10.60
C LEU A 12 -10.53 -0.54 11.25
N LYS A 13 -10.78 -0.72 12.55
CA LYS A 13 -11.76 0.05 13.33
C LYS A 13 -11.25 1.43 13.75
N ARG A 14 -9.93 1.65 13.69
CA ARG A 14 -9.31 2.96 13.95
C ARG A 14 -9.87 4.02 13.01
N GLU A 15 -10.33 5.14 13.57
CA GLU A 15 -10.77 6.28 12.77
C GLU A 15 -9.62 6.85 11.95
N ARG A 16 -9.68 6.68 10.63
CA ARG A 16 -8.70 7.21 9.68
C ARG A 16 -9.03 8.65 9.36
N THR A 17 -8.02 9.51 9.38
CA THR A 17 -8.18 10.91 8.98
C THR A 17 -8.59 11.01 7.51
N GLN A 18 -9.29 12.08 7.13
CA GLN A 18 -9.76 12.25 5.74
C GLN A 18 -8.60 12.17 4.72
N LYS A 19 -7.43 12.71 5.07
CA LYS A 19 -6.22 12.62 4.24
C LYS A 19 -5.73 11.17 4.07
N GLU A 20 -5.74 10.38 5.14
CA GLU A 20 -5.36 8.97 5.08
C GLU A 20 -6.34 8.12 4.27
N LYS A 21 -7.65 8.43 4.34
CA LYS A 21 -8.67 7.77 3.53
C LYS A 21 -8.44 8.03 2.04
N ILE A 22 -8.13 9.27 1.66
CA ILE A 22 -7.82 9.66 0.28
C ILE A 22 -6.54 8.98 -0.21
N CYS A 23 -5.48 8.96 0.60
CA CYS A 23 -4.24 8.26 0.22
C CYS A 23 -4.47 6.75 0.06
N LEU A 24 -5.26 6.12 0.94
CA LEU A 24 -5.60 4.71 0.83
C LEU A 24 -6.43 4.42 -0.41
N SER A 25 -7.48 5.19 -0.67
CA SER A 25 -8.34 4.99 -1.84
C SER A 25 -7.58 5.24 -3.14
N ALA A 26 -6.71 6.26 -3.19
CA ALA A 26 -5.82 6.50 -4.31
C ALA A 26 -4.83 5.35 -4.54
N SER A 27 -4.27 4.79 -3.46
CA SER A 27 -3.36 3.64 -3.55
C SER A 27 -4.06 2.38 -4.07
N ILE A 28 -5.27 2.10 -3.56
CA ILE A 28 -6.09 0.97 -4.02
C ILE A 28 -6.50 1.18 -5.49
N GLY A 29 -6.95 2.37 -5.84
CA GLY A 29 -7.30 2.74 -7.21
C GLY A 29 -6.11 2.59 -8.16
N TRP A 30 -4.91 2.99 -7.73
CA TRP A 30 -3.68 2.84 -8.50
C TRP A 30 -3.31 1.38 -8.75
N ILE A 31 -3.41 0.52 -7.72
CA ILE A 31 -3.13 -0.91 -7.87
C ILE A 31 -4.11 -1.56 -8.86
N ILE A 32 -5.40 -1.24 -8.76
CA ILE A 32 -6.43 -1.75 -9.67
C ILE A 32 -6.19 -1.23 -11.10
N PHE A 33 -5.86 0.06 -11.24
CA PHE A 33 -5.58 0.69 -12.53
C PHE A 33 -4.36 0.07 -13.22
N ILE A 34 -3.24 -0.08 -12.51
CA ILE A 34 -2.04 -0.74 -13.04
C ILE A 34 -2.34 -2.21 -13.35
N GLY A 35 -3.05 -2.92 -12.47
CA GLY A 35 -3.50 -4.30 -12.72
C GLY A 35 -4.30 -4.43 -14.03
N PHE A 36 -5.23 -3.51 -14.27
CA PHE A 36 -6.02 -3.44 -15.49
C PHE A 36 -5.18 -3.11 -16.73
N LEU A 37 -4.22 -2.18 -16.64
CA LEU A 37 -3.30 -1.89 -17.75
C LEU A 37 -2.38 -3.07 -18.08
N THR A 38 -1.87 -3.79 -17.07
CA THR A 38 -1.13 -5.04 -17.30
C THR A 38 -2.00 -6.12 -17.92
N TRP A 39 -3.27 -6.22 -17.52
CA TRP A 39 -4.23 -7.15 -18.11
C TRP A 39 -4.53 -6.79 -19.58
N LEU A 40 -4.76 -5.50 -19.89
CA LEU A 40 -4.97 -5.04 -21.26
C LEU A 40 -3.74 -5.24 -22.15
N ASN A 41 -2.53 -4.98 -21.64
CA ASN A 41 -1.30 -5.28 -22.37
C ASN A 41 -1.12 -6.78 -22.63
N ALA A 42 -1.54 -7.63 -21.69
CA ALA A 42 -1.52 -9.08 -21.87
C ALA A 42 -2.55 -9.58 -22.90
N LEU A 43 -3.70 -8.88 -23.05
CA LEU A 43 -4.72 -9.22 -24.04
C LEU A 43 -4.41 -8.70 -25.45
N ASN A 44 -3.72 -7.56 -25.56
CA ASN A 44 -3.41 -6.95 -26.86
C ASN A 44 -2.19 -7.58 -27.55
N ASP A 45 -1.39 -8.37 -26.82
CA ASP A 45 -0.32 -9.20 -27.37
C ASP A 45 -0.91 -10.55 -27.84
N ILE A 46 -1.51 -10.55 -29.03
CA ILE A 46 -2.09 -11.72 -29.73
C ILE A 46 -0.99 -12.74 -30.16
N ALA A 47 0.22 -12.65 -29.60
CA ALA A 47 1.36 -13.49 -29.93
C ALA A 47 1.72 -14.47 -28.80
N LEU A 48 0.72 -15.21 -28.31
CA LEU A 48 0.74 -16.58 -27.76
C LEU A 48 1.76 -17.00 -26.67
N ILE A 49 2.83 -16.26 -26.35
CA ILE A 49 3.85 -16.65 -25.35
C ILE A 49 4.48 -15.41 -24.69
N LYS A 50 3.66 -14.58 -24.02
CA LYS A 50 4.22 -13.69 -22.99
C LYS A 50 3.37 -13.75 -21.76
N GLN A 51 3.79 -14.62 -20.84
CA GLN A 51 3.21 -14.77 -19.52
C GLN A 51 3.11 -13.41 -18.84
N PHE A 52 2.04 -13.22 -18.07
CA PHE A 52 1.83 -12.02 -17.26
C PHE A 52 3.15 -11.64 -16.55
N LYS A 53 3.64 -10.43 -16.83
CA LYS A 53 4.92 -9.97 -16.29
C LYS A 53 4.74 -9.50 -14.85
N TRP A 54 4.76 -10.46 -13.95
CA TRP A 54 4.71 -10.26 -12.51
C TRP A 54 5.75 -9.24 -12.03
N ASP A 55 6.95 -9.23 -12.62
CA ASP A 55 7.99 -8.25 -12.30
C ASP A 55 7.56 -6.81 -12.61
N GLU A 56 6.97 -6.55 -13.79
CA GLU A 56 6.49 -5.22 -14.17
C GLU A 56 5.30 -4.79 -13.30
N TRP A 57 4.35 -5.68 -13.04
CA TRP A 57 3.24 -5.38 -12.14
C TRP A 57 3.71 -5.09 -10.71
N PHE A 58 4.72 -5.80 -10.21
CA PHE A 58 5.29 -5.56 -8.89
C PHE A 58 6.01 -4.21 -8.81
N TRP A 59 6.87 -3.92 -9.79
CA TRP A 59 7.66 -2.68 -9.85
C TRP A 59 6.83 -1.41 -10.13
N PHE A 60 5.74 -1.52 -10.90
CA PHE A 60 4.90 -0.37 -11.27
C PHE A 60 3.58 -0.27 -10.48
N GLY A 61 3.13 -1.37 -9.86
CA GLY A 61 1.91 -1.41 -9.05
C GLY A 61 2.20 -1.38 -7.55
N ILE A 62 2.87 -2.42 -7.03
CA ILE A 62 3.06 -2.62 -5.59
C ILE A 62 4.08 -1.64 -5.01
N VAL A 63 5.25 -1.49 -5.64
CA VAL A 63 6.31 -0.60 -5.14
C VAL A 63 5.81 0.85 -5.05
N PRO A 64 5.20 1.47 -6.10
CA PRO A 64 4.78 2.86 -6.03
C PRO A 64 3.58 3.08 -5.10
N ALA A 65 2.70 2.10 -4.94
CA ALA A 65 1.57 2.20 -4.01
C ALA A 65 2.01 2.13 -2.54
N THR A 66 3.09 1.41 -2.24
CA THR A 66 3.60 1.24 -0.87
C THR A 66 4.69 2.25 -0.50
N MET A 67 5.41 2.80 -1.48
CA MET A 67 6.50 3.77 -1.29
C MET A 67 6.11 4.96 -0.40
N PRO A 68 4.94 5.62 -0.56
CA PRO A 68 4.55 6.75 0.28
C PRO A 68 4.40 6.36 1.75
N TYR A 69 3.95 5.13 2.03
CA TYR A 69 3.84 4.63 3.40
C TYR A 69 5.21 4.28 4.00
N PHE A 70 6.12 3.71 3.21
CA PHE A 70 7.50 3.49 3.62
C PHE A 70 8.22 4.82 3.94
N PHE A 71 8.07 5.83 3.09
CA PHE A 71 8.60 7.16 3.38
C PHE A 71 7.96 7.80 4.61
N TYR A 72 6.64 7.66 4.78
CA TYR A 72 5.99 8.11 6.01
C TYR A 72 6.63 7.46 7.25
N PHE A 73 6.95 6.17 7.20
CA PHE A 73 7.58 5.47 8.32
C PHE A 73 9.03 5.92 8.57
N ILE A 74 9.83 6.13 7.50
CA ILE A 74 11.22 6.62 7.61
C ILE A 74 11.25 8.07 8.13
N TRP A 75 10.32 8.91 7.66
CA TRP A 75 10.28 10.33 7.98
C TRP A 75 9.51 10.63 9.27
N LYS A 76 8.78 9.65 9.81
CA LYS A 76 8.26 9.73 11.16
C LYS A 76 9.46 9.81 12.10
N LYS A 77 9.78 11.04 12.54
CA LYS A 77 10.73 11.26 13.63
C LYS A 77 10.35 10.27 14.74
N LYS A 78 11.33 9.50 15.20
CA LYS A 78 11.27 8.97 16.56
C LYS A 78 11.22 10.20 17.44
N ASP A 79 10.03 10.65 17.80
CA ASP A 79 9.86 11.43 19.01
C ASP A 79 10.27 10.46 20.13
N ILE A 80 11.58 10.43 20.39
CA ILE A 80 12.12 9.94 21.64
C ILE A 80 11.50 10.86 22.67
N ASP A 81 10.43 10.34 23.26
CA ASP A 81 9.89 10.65 24.57
C ASP A 81 10.64 11.81 25.27
N LYS A 82 10.05 13.00 25.17
CA LYS A 82 10.36 14.11 26.08
C LYS A 82 9.32 14.18 27.21
N ASP A 83 8.65 13.07 27.52
CA ASP A 83 7.58 13.02 28.53
C ASP A 83 7.91 12.04 29.68
N GLN A 84 9.19 11.93 30.04
CA GLN A 84 9.62 11.38 31.33
C GLN A 84 10.51 12.37 32.10
N GLN A 85 9.87 13.37 32.72
CA GLN A 85 10.19 13.75 34.10
C GLN A 85 8.93 14.29 34.81
N PRO A 86 8.36 13.54 35.76
CA PRO A 86 7.56 14.09 36.83
C PRO A 86 8.46 14.46 38.02
N ASN A 87 8.49 15.76 38.34
CA ASN A 87 8.72 16.49 39.61
C ASN A 87 9.59 17.72 39.43
#